data_AF-A0A2A5ETB2-F1
#
_entry.id   AF-A0A2A5ETB2-F1
#
_cell.length_a   1.000
_cell.length_b   1.000
_cell.length_c   1.000
_cell.angle_alpha   90.00
_cell.angle_beta   90.00
_cell.angle_gamma   90.00
#
_symmetry.space_group_name_H-M   'P 1'
#
loop_
_entity.id
_entity.type
_entity.pdbx_description
1 polymer ?
#
loop_
_entity_poly.entity_id
_entity_poly.type
_entity_poly.pdbx_seq_one_letter_code
_entity_poly.pdbx_strand_id
1 'polypeptide(L)'
;MGDTGSNYILHGLKLSYFTGKLEAYFRTKGIPHDYVEMDTAGFRRCAKATGIAQMPQVETPDGEWLTDTTAIIAKFEAEMPGPNLQPSDPVAAFCSLLLEDLFDEWYWRPALYYRWAFDEDMMLMSSQIANTLMRDLRLPFFLRRQFILKRQRKVFLKQDGVTKETAPVIEALYLDTLKTLDGIFSKRPFLMGQRPCEADFGLFGPFFRHFFSDPTPGSLMRETAPNVANWVTRLWATRPADLEGAPEIQSVPDDLGFFFEIASADYLPYLQANAHAVDGGQKQVHHQAQGVDWSVPAAPYRVFCLSELRRHFQQLGSEEKAQVGKLIGKGVSLLEGDVSDVGNPASHTDRQRPTDRLWKSAD
;
A
#
# COMPACT_ATOMS: atom_id res chain seq x y z
N MET A 1 10.08 -26.40 27.64
CA MET A 1 8.65 -26.58 27.32
C MET A 1 8.17 -25.24 26.80
N GLY A 2 8.26 -25.06 25.48
CA GLY A 2 7.89 -23.80 24.83
C GLY A 2 6.38 -23.72 24.78
N ASP A 3 5.84 -22.62 25.29
CA ASP A 3 4.42 -22.30 25.23
C ASP A 3 3.96 -22.35 23.77
N THR A 4 3.11 -23.31 23.42
CA THR A 4 2.47 -23.40 22.10
C THR A 4 1.32 -22.40 22.06
N GLY A 5 1.65 -21.12 22.23
CA GLY A 5 0.75 -20.04 21.83
C GLY A 5 0.51 -20.17 20.33
N SER A 6 -0.75 -20.12 19.92
CA SER A 6 -1.16 -20.05 18.52
C SER A 6 -0.32 -19.00 17.77
N ASN A 7 0.13 -19.29 16.55
CA ASN A 7 0.74 -18.27 15.70
C ASN A 7 -0.32 -17.25 15.25
N TYR A 8 0.10 -16.04 14.84
CA TYR A 8 -0.78 -15.15 14.08
C TYR A 8 -1.22 -15.84 12.78
N ILE A 9 -2.46 -15.63 12.33
CA ILE A 9 -2.93 -16.18 11.05
C ILE A 9 -3.17 -15.03 10.07
N LEU A 10 -2.32 -14.96 9.04
CA LEU A 10 -2.43 -13.99 7.95
C LEU A 10 -3.37 -14.53 6.87
N HIS A 11 -4.58 -13.99 6.80
CA HIS A 11 -5.54 -14.29 5.76
C HIS A 11 -5.41 -13.31 4.60
N GLY A 12 -5.32 -13.82 3.37
CA GLY A 12 -5.33 -12.98 2.17
C GLY A 12 -5.15 -13.78 0.88
N LEU A 13 -4.93 -13.11 -0.24
CA LEU A 13 -4.51 -13.75 -1.50
C LEU A 13 -3.01 -13.57 -1.73
N LYS A 14 -2.32 -14.59 -2.26
CA LYS A 14 -0.89 -14.48 -2.56
C LYS A 14 -0.59 -13.41 -3.59
N LEU A 15 -1.51 -13.16 -4.54
CA LEU A 15 -1.37 -12.12 -5.58
C LEU A 15 -1.78 -10.71 -5.13
N SER A 16 -2.18 -10.53 -3.86
CA SER A 16 -2.65 -9.25 -3.34
C SER A 16 -1.48 -8.32 -2.99
N TYR A 17 -1.60 -7.08 -3.41
CA TYR A 17 -0.76 -5.94 -3.04
C TYR A 17 -0.45 -5.91 -1.54
N PHE A 18 -1.48 -5.73 -0.72
CA PHE A 18 -1.32 -5.51 0.72
C PHE A 18 -0.95 -6.78 1.48
N THR A 19 -1.35 -7.97 0.98
CA THR A 19 -0.94 -9.23 1.60
C THR A 19 0.56 -9.44 1.49
N GLY A 20 1.13 -9.17 0.30
CA GLY A 20 2.58 -9.27 0.10
C GLY A 20 3.37 -8.29 0.97
N LYS A 21 2.87 -7.04 1.08
CA LYS A 21 3.41 -6.02 1.98
C LYS A 21 3.46 -6.51 3.43
N LEU A 22 2.32 -6.93 3.98
CA LEU A 22 2.24 -7.31 5.39
C LEU A 22 3.02 -8.60 5.69
N GLU A 23 3.01 -9.57 4.77
CA GLU A 23 3.79 -10.80 4.91
C GLU A 23 5.31 -10.49 4.93
N ALA A 24 5.79 -9.55 4.10
CA ALA A 24 7.19 -9.13 4.14
C ALA A 24 7.56 -8.45 5.46
N TYR A 25 6.68 -7.60 5.99
CA TYR A 25 6.87 -7.01 7.31
C TYR A 25 6.95 -8.07 8.41
N PHE A 26 6.00 -9.01 8.49
CA PHE A 26 6.03 -10.09 9.50
C PHE A 26 7.32 -10.90 9.43
N ARG A 27 7.78 -11.24 8.22
CA ARG A 27 9.03 -11.98 8.01
C ARG A 27 10.26 -11.19 8.46
N THR A 28 10.27 -9.89 8.23
CA THR A 28 11.39 -9.00 8.58
C THR A 28 11.44 -8.72 10.07
N LYS A 29 10.27 -8.48 10.69
CA LYS A 29 10.10 -8.27 12.14
C LYS A 29 10.29 -9.56 12.95
N GLY A 30 10.11 -10.73 12.32
CA GLY A 30 10.25 -12.03 12.97
C GLY A 30 8.97 -12.49 13.66
N ILE A 31 7.81 -12.00 13.24
CA ILE A 31 6.50 -12.37 13.78
C ILE A 31 6.13 -13.77 13.26
N PRO A 32 6.04 -14.80 14.13
CA PRO A 32 5.61 -16.13 13.73
C PRO A 32 4.16 -16.09 13.24
N HIS A 33 3.92 -16.56 12.02
CA HIS A 33 2.60 -16.53 11.42
C HIS A 33 2.38 -17.71 10.47
N ASP A 34 1.12 -18.14 10.39
CA ASP A 34 0.63 -19.03 9.36
C ASP A 34 -0.08 -18.23 8.28
N TYR A 35 0.06 -18.64 7.03
CA TYR A 35 -0.63 -18.01 5.91
C TYR A 35 -1.82 -18.87 5.47
N VAL A 36 -3.00 -18.26 5.41
CA VAL A 36 -4.22 -18.91 4.93
C VAL A 36 -4.73 -18.17 3.69
N GLU A 37 -4.65 -18.86 2.54
CA GLU A 37 -5.20 -18.31 1.30
C GLU A 37 -6.73 -18.24 1.35
N MET A 38 -7.29 -17.07 1.11
CA MET A 38 -8.74 -16.86 1.12
C MET A 38 -9.41 -17.43 -0.14
N ASP A 39 -10.55 -18.08 0.05
CA ASP A 39 -11.59 -18.25 -0.97
C ASP A 39 -12.77 -17.28 -0.69
N THR A 40 -13.90 -17.40 -1.40
CA THR A 40 -15.01 -16.45 -1.22
C THR A 40 -15.67 -16.59 0.15
N ALA A 41 -15.71 -17.79 0.72
CA ALA A 41 -16.17 -18.02 2.08
C ALA A 41 -15.20 -17.42 3.10
N GLY A 42 -13.90 -17.62 2.94
CA GLY A 42 -12.85 -17.04 3.78
C GLY A 42 -12.90 -15.51 3.78
N PHE A 43 -12.94 -14.90 2.60
CA PHE A 43 -13.06 -13.45 2.45
C PHE A 43 -14.29 -12.89 3.17
N ARG A 44 -15.46 -13.55 3.04
CA ARG A 44 -16.70 -13.15 3.74
C ARG A 44 -16.60 -13.30 5.25
N ARG A 45 -15.95 -14.36 5.76
CA ARG A 45 -15.75 -14.55 7.20
C ARG A 45 -14.88 -13.44 7.78
N CYS A 46 -13.73 -13.19 7.16
CA CYS A 46 -12.81 -12.13 7.56
C CYS A 46 -13.52 -10.76 7.51
N ALA A 47 -14.20 -10.44 6.41
CA ALA A 47 -14.97 -9.20 6.28
C ALA A 47 -16.02 -9.01 7.38
N LYS A 48 -16.67 -10.10 7.82
CA LYS A 48 -17.62 -10.06 8.93
C LYS A 48 -16.94 -9.86 10.29
N ALA A 49 -15.74 -10.41 10.48
CA ALA A 49 -14.99 -10.29 11.72
C ALA A 49 -14.48 -8.86 11.95
N THR A 50 -14.01 -8.19 10.90
CA THR A 50 -13.41 -6.85 10.98
C THR A 50 -14.35 -5.72 10.59
N GLY A 51 -15.53 -6.02 10.04
CA GLY A 51 -16.44 -5.02 9.46
C GLY A 51 -15.99 -4.48 8.09
N ILE A 52 -14.80 -4.87 7.62
CA ILE A 52 -14.17 -4.37 6.41
C ILE A 52 -13.97 -5.50 5.39
N ALA A 53 -14.58 -5.36 4.21
CA ALA A 53 -14.45 -6.28 3.09
C ALA A 53 -13.14 -6.06 2.30
N GLN A 54 -12.01 -6.23 2.98
CA GLN A 54 -10.68 -6.07 2.42
C GLN A 54 -9.71 -7.13 2.91
N MET A 55 -8.57 -7.22 2.24
CA MET A 55 -7.49 -8.13 2.56
C MET A 55 -6.16 -7.35 2.56
N PRO A 56 -5.15 -7.78 3.33
CA PRO A 56 -5.17 -8.93 4.24
C PRO A 56 -5.93 -8.64 5.54
N GLN A 57 -6.18 -9.69 6.33
CA GLN A 57 -6.65 -9.59 7.71
C GLN A 57 -5.85 -10.58 8.57
N VAL A 58 -5.63 -10.24 9.84
CA VAL A 58 -4.82 -11.06 10.76
C VAL A 58 -5.68 -11.49 11.92
N GLU A 59 -5.77 -12.80 12.15
CA GLU A 59 -6.27 -13.36 13.41
C GLU A 59 -5.10 -13.43 14.39
N THR A 60 -5.28 -12.86 15.58
CA THR A 60 -4.27 -12.87 16.63
C THR A 60 -4.34 -14.16 17.46
N PRO A 61 -3.27 -14.52 18.19
CA PRO A 61 -3.27 -15.73 19.03
C PRO A 61 -4.39 -15.77 20.09
N ASP A 62 -4.83 -14.60 20.56
CA ASP A 62 -5.91 -14.38 21.52
C ASP A 62 -7.31 -14.27 20.88
N GLY A 63 -7.42 -14.42 19.55
CA GLY A 63 -8.68 -14.48 18.82
C GLY A 63 -9.25 -13.11 18.41
N GLU A 64 -8.48 -12.04 18.56
CA GLU A 64 -8.79 -10.74 17.99
C GLU A 64 -8.52 -10.71 16.48
N TRP A 65 -9.10 -9.73 15.79
CA TRP A 65 -8.94 -9.55 14.36
C TRP A 65 -8.39 -8.16 14.06
N LEU A 66 -7.30 -8.13 13.30
CA LEU A 66 -6.68 -6.91 12.81
C LEU A 66 -6.92 -6.78 11.29
N THR A 67 -7.11 -5.55 10.86
CA THR A 67 -7.18 -5.13 9.46
C THR A 67 -6.38 -3.84 9.31
N ASP A 68 -6.18 -3.42 8.06
CA ASP A 68 -5.38 -2.25 7.71
C ASP A 68 -3.88 -2.47 7.94
N THR A 69 -3.11 -2.57 6.84
CA THR A 69 -1.69 -2.92 6.94
C THR A 69 -0.86 -1.86 7.63
N THR A 70 -1.22 -0.58 7.47
CA THR A 70 -0.50 0.54 8.07
C THR A 70 -0.74 0.55 9.58
N ALA A 71 -2.00 0.41 10.01
CA ALA A 71 -2.34 0.31 11.43
C ALA A 71 -1.75 -0.93 12.10
N ILE A 72 -1.74 -2.08 11.40
CA ILE A 72 -1.13 -3.31 11.89
C ILE A 72 0.38 -3.13 12.11
N ILE A 73 1.10 -2.58 11.12
CA ILE A 73 2.54 -2.33 11.23
C ILE A 73 2.83 -1.38 12.40
N ALA A 74 2.09 -0.27 12.49
CA ALA A 74 2.26 0.69 13.59
C ALA A 74 2.03 0.07 14.97
N LYS A 75 0.99 -0.78 15.12
CA LYS A 75 0.73 -1.52 16.36
C LYS A 75 1.91 -2.41 16.75
N PHE A 76 2.45 -3.18 15.80
CA PHE A 76 3.57 -4.08 16.08
C PHE A 76 4.88 -3.33 16.34
N GLU A 77 5.16 -2.23 15.66
CA GLU A 77 6.32 -1.38 15.98
C GLU A 77 6.23 -0.77 17.39
N ALA A 78 5.02 -0.42 17.86
CA ALA A 78 4.81 0.12 19.20
C ALA A 78 4.90 -0.93 20.32
N GLU A 79 4.46 -2.16 20.06
CA GLU A 79 4.26 -3.19 21.10
C GLU A 79 5.38 -4.24 21.15
N MET A 80 6.03 -4.55 20.03
CA MET A 80 7.01 -5.64 19.96
C MET A 80 8.45 -5.17 20.08
N PRO A 81 9.33 -5.99 20.70
CA PRO A 81 10.76 -5.75 20.66
C PRO A 81 11.30 -5.84 19.22
N GLY A 82 12.54 -5.39 19.03
CA GLY A 82 13.16 -5.23 17.72
C GLY A 82 13.17 -6.47 16.81
N PRO A 83 13.64 -6.32 15.56
CA PRO A 83 14.34 -5.15 15.02
C PRO A 83 13.42 -3.92 14.94
N ASN A 84 13.95 -2.76 15.30
CA ASN A 84 13.27 -1.48 15.05
C ASN A 84 13.24 -1.24 13.53
N LEU A 85 12.05 -1.12 12.96
CA LEU A 85 11.85 -0.84 11.54
C LEU A 85 11.34 0.59 11.32
N GLN A 86 11.02 1.31 12.40
CA GLN A 86 10.70 2.72 12.35
C GLN A 86 11.96 3.57 12.49
N PRO A 87 12.16 4.61 11.67
CA PRO A 87 13.25 5.56 11.87
C PRO A 87 13.24 6.20 13.25
N SER A 88 14.42 6.36 13.84
CA SER A 88 14.59 6.94 15.18
C SER A 88 14.56 8.48 15.19
N ASP A 89 14.92 9.09 14.07
CA ASP A 89 14.85 10.53 13.88
C ASP A 89 13.41 10.96 13.51
N PRO A 90 12.81 11.96 14.19
CA PRO A 90 11.42 12.35 13.96
C PRO A 90 11.10 12.79 12.51
N VAL A 91 12.04 13.47 11.85
CA VAL A 91 11.87 13.90 10.46
C VAL A 91 11.90 12.69 9.52
N ALA A 92 12.85 11.78 9.72
CA ALA A 92 12.93 10.54 8.98
C ALA A 92 11.69 9.65 9.20
N ALA A 93 11.16 9.58 10.43
CA ALA A 93 9.98 8.80 10.74
C ALA A 93 8.75 9.36 10.04
N PHE A 94 8.56 10.69 10.05
CA PHE A 94 7.49 11.34 9.30
C PHE A 94 7.62 11.11 7.78
N CYS A 95 8.83 11.25 7.23
CA CYS A 95 9.06 11.00 5.82
C CYS A 95 8.85 9.53 5.44
N SER A 96 9.18 8.58 6.31
CA SER A 96 8.89 7.15 6.10
C SER A 96 7.38 6.92 6.00
N LEU A 97 6.61 7.47 6.95
CA LEU A 97 5.15 7.40 6.96
C LEU A 97 4.53 8.02 5.70
N LEU A 98 4.96 9.24 5.31
CA LEU A 98 4.45 9.90 4.10
C LEU A 98 4.71 9.08 2.84
N LEU A 99 5.91 8.51 2.71
CA LEU A 99 6.26 7.70 1.56
C LEU A 99 5.51 6.37 1.56
N GLU A 100 5.30 5.75 2.72
CA GLU A 100 4.47 4.55 2.85
C GLU A 100 3.03 4.78 2.37
N ASP A 101 2.39 5.87 2.80
CA ASP A 101 1.02 6.25 2.41
C ASP A 101 0.96 6.62 0.91
N LEU A 102 1.96 7.35 0.41
CA LEU A 102 2.13 7.63 -1.02
C LEU A 102 2.18 6.33 -1.83
N PHE A 103 3.00 5.36 -1.43
CA PHE A 103 3.11 4.11 -2.17
C PHE A 103 1.79 3.34 -2.11
N ASP A 104 1.19 3.20 -0.94
CA ASP A 104 -0.06 2.45 -0.77
C ASP A 104 -1.24 3.02 -1.56
N GLU A 105 -1.39 4.35 -1.60
CA GLU A 105 -2.60 4.98 -2.14
C GLU A 105 -2.40 5.63 -3.52
N TRP A 106 -1.20 6.07 -3.87
CA TRP A 106 -0.89 6.62 -5.20
C TRP A 106 -0.41 5.55 -6.17
N TYR A 107 0.52 4.67 -5.75
CA TYR A 107 1.07 3.62 -6.62
C TYR A 107 0.14 2.41 -6.81
N TRP A 108 -0.95 2.34 -6.04
CA TRP A 108 -2.06 1.41 -6.30
C TRP A 108 -2.56 1.49 -7.74
N ARG A 109 -2.69 2.72 -8.28
CA ARG A 109 -3.22 2.95 -9.62
C ARG A 109 -2.33 2.40 -10.74
N PRO A 110 -1.02 2.74 -10.83
CA PRO A 110 -0.14 2.14 -11.83
C PRO A 110 -0.04 0.61 -11.65
N ALA A 111 0.00 0.10 -10.42
CA ALA A 111 0.06 -1.35 -10.16
C ALA A 111 -1.16 -2.10 -10.71
N LEU A 112 -2.35 -1.51 -10.66
CA LEU A 112 -3.55 -2.09 -11.24
C LEU A 112 -3.70 -1.83 -12.73
N TYR A 113 -3.26 -0.68 -13.21
CA TYR A 113 -3.23 -0.36 -14.63
C TYR A 113 -2.43 -1.42 -15.39
N TYR A 114 -1.17 -1.65 -15.00
CA TYR A 114 -0.33 -2.67 -15.66
C TYR A 114 -0.94 -4.07 -15.59
N ARG A 115 -1.59 -4.43 -14.49
CA ARG A 115 -2.23 -5.74 -14.34
C ARG A 115 -3.43 -5.95 -15.26
N TRP A 116 -4.24 -4.92 -15.47
CA TRP A 116 -5.57 -5.07 -16.09
C TRP A 116 -5.69 -4.46 -17.48
N ALA A 117 -4.77 -3.57 -17.88
CA ALA A 117 -4.76 -2.94 -19.20
C ALA A 117 -4.03 -3.78 -20.26
N PHE A 118 -3.12 -4.66 -19.85
CA PHE A 118 -2.32 -5.50 -20.74
C PHE A 118 -2.86 -6.93 -20.81
N ASP A 119 -2.92 -7.49 -22.02
CA ASP A 119 -3.64 -8.73 -22.27
C ASP A 119 -3.02 -9.94 -21.56
N GLU A 120 -1.70 -10.08 -21.60
CA GLU A 120 -0.98 -11.19 -20.96
C GLU A 120 -1.19 -11.18 -19.44
N ASP A 121 -1.02 -10.02 -18.83
CA ASP A 121 -1.16 -9.79 -17.39
C ASP A 121 -2.59 -10.08 -16.92
N MET A 122 -3.60 -9.53 -17.60
CA MET A 122 -5.00 -9.73 -17.18
C MET A 122 -5.43 -11.18 -17.36
N MET A 123 -4.94 -11.88 -18.39
CA MET A 123 -5.26 -13.30 -18.63
C MET A 123 -4.67 -14.19 -17.54
N LEU A 124 -3.41 -13.95 -17.17
CA LEU A 124 -2.75 -14.69 -16.09
C LEU A 124 -3.45 -14.41 -14.76
N MET A 125 -3.61 -13.14 -14.39
CA MET A 125 -4.12 -12.76 -13.07
C MET A 125 -5.60 -13.11 -12.89
N SER A 126 -6.43 -12.97 -13.92
CA SER A 126 -7.83 -13.43 -13.84
C SER A 126 -7.92 -14.95 -13.66
N SER A 127 -7.01 -15.71 -14.26
CA SER A 127 -6.94 -17.17 -14.08
C SER A 127 -6.51 -17.54 -12.65
N GLN A 128 -5.52 -16.86 -12.11
CA GLN A 128 -5.06 -17.07 -10.72
C GLN A 128 -6.16 -16.76 -9.70
N ILE A 129 -6.86 -15.63 -9.83
CA ILE A 129 -7.97 -15.28 -8.94
C ILE A 129 -9.12 -16.30 -9.06
N ALA A 130 -9.41 -16.80 -10.28
CA ALA A 130 -10.43 -17.82 -10.48
C ALA A 130 -10.07 -19.14 -9.78
N ASN A 131 -8.79 -19.52 -9.78
CA ASN A 131 -8.29 -20.74 -9.17
C ASN A 131 -8.11 -20.66 -7.64
N THR A 132 -8.01 -19.45 -7.09
CA THR A 132 -7.76 -19.21 -5.67
C THR A 132 -9.02 -18.69 -4.99
N LEU A 133 -9.32 -17.38 -5.14
CA LEU A 133 -10.44 -16.72 -4.48
C LEU A 133 -11.79 -17.39 -4.79
N MET A 134 -12.01 -17.82 -6.03
CA MET A 134 -13.29 -18.40 -6.45
C MET A 134 -13.31 -19.93 -6.46
N ARG A 135 -12.38 -20.60 -5.75
CA ARG A 135 -12.23 -22.07 -5.77
C ARG A 135 -13.39 -22.82 -5.12
N ASP A 136 -14.11 -22.18 -4.21
CA ASP A 136 -15.27 -22.73 -3.51
C ASP A 136 -16.58 -22.57 -4.29
N LEU A 137 -16.57 -21.87 -5.43
CA LEU A 137 -17.74 -21.69 -6.28
C LEU A 137 -17.87 -22.83 -7.30
N ARG A 138 -19.06 -23.47 -7.32
CA ARG A 138 -19.44 -24.51 -8.30
C ARG A 138 -19.79 -23.92 -9.66
N LEU A 139 -18.87 -23.15 -10.24
CA LEU A 139 -19.01 -22.56 -11.57
C LEU A 139 -17.84 -23.01 -12.47
N PRO A 140 -18.10 -23.29 -13.76
CA PRO A 140 -17.04 -23.52 -14.74
C PRO A 140 -15.95 -22.44 -14.69
N PHE A 141 -14.68 -22.85 -14.79
CA PHE A 141 -13.53 -21.95 -14.69
C PHE A 141 -13.63 -20.73 -15.62
N PHE A 142 -14.05 -20.94 -16.87
CA PHE A 142 -14.18 -19.85 -17.83
C PHE A 142 -15.19 -18.79 -17.38
N LEU A 143 -16.29 -19.16 -16.71
CA LEU A 143 -17.28 -18.21 -16.19
C LEU A 143 -16.71 -17.42 -15.00
N ARG A 144 -16.02 -18.08 -14.07
CA ARG A 144 -15.34 -17.43 -12.95
C ARG A 144 -14.32 -16.41 -13.44
N ARG A 145 -13.47 -16.80 -14.39
CA ARG A 145 -12.48 -15.92 -15.02
C ARG A 145 -13.12 -14.72 -15.73
N GLN A 146 -14.17 -14.95 -16.51
CA GLN A 146 -14.88 -13.88 -17.23
C GLN A 146 -15.55 -12.88 -16.27
N PHE A 147 -16.10 -13.35 -15.16
CA PHE A 147 -16.62 -12.47 -14.10
C PHE A 147 -15.52 -11.56 -13.54
N ILE A 148 -14.35 -12.13 -13.20
CA ILE A 148 -13.19 -11.37 -12.72
C ILE A 148 -12.77 -10.33 -13.76
N LEU A 149 -12.52 -10.72 -15.01
CA LEU A 149 -12.08 -9.79 -16.06
C LEU A 149 -13.03 -8.59 -16.20
N LYS A 150 -14.34 -8.84 -16.26
CA LYS A 150 -15.34 -7.78 -16.37
C LYS A 150 -15.33 -6.85 -15.15
N ARG A 151 -15.28 -7.41 -13.94
CA ARG A 151 -15.25 -6.64 -12.69
C ARG A 151 -13.98 -5.80 -12.58
N GLN A 152 -12.81 -6.41 -12.80
CA GLN A 152 -11.52 -5.74 -12.64
C GLN A 152 -11.32 -4.62 -13.65
N ARG A 153 -11.64 -4.83 -14.93
CA ARG A 153 -11.57 -3.76 -15.96
C ARG A 153 -12.54 -2.63 -15.66
N LYS A 154 -13.74 -2.93 -15.15
CA LYS A 154 -14.71 -1.90 -14.76
C LYS A 154 -14.19 -1.08 -13.57
N VAL A 155 -13.75 -1.74 -12.50
CA VAL A 155 -13.40 -1.08 -11.24
C VAL A 155 -12.04 -0.38 -11.33
N PHE A 156 -11.02 -1.07 -11.83
CA PHE A 156 -9.62 -0.63 -11.74
C PHE A 156 -9.09 0.07 -12.99
N LEU A 157 -9.86 0.09 -14.08
CA LEU A 157 -9.54 0.94 -15.23
C LEU A 157 -10.61 2.02 -15.38
N LYS A 158 -11.84 1.62 -15.75
CA LYS A 158 -12.88 2.59 -16.12
C LYS A 158 -13.30 3.51 -14.96
N GLN A 159 -13.51 2.95 -13.76
CA GLN A 159 -13.95 3.73 -12.61
C GLN A 159 -12.80 4.46 -11.91
N ASP A 160 -11.56 4.01 -12.08
CA ASP A 160 -10.37 4.60 -11.46
C ASP A 160 -9.63 5.57 -12.40
N GLY A 161 -10.37 6.21 -13.31
CA GLY A 161 -9.88 7.34 -14.09
C GLY A 161 -8.92 7.01 -15.24
N VAL A 162 -8.83 5.75 -15.69
CA VAL A 162 -7.99 5.38 -16.85
C VAL A 162 -8.67 5.81 -18.15
N THR A 163 -8.03 6.74 -18.87
CA THR A 163 -8.44 7.29 -20.16
C THR A 163 -7.26 7.29 -21.14
N LYS A 164 -7.45 7.83 -22.36
CA LYS A 164 -6.36 7.97 -23.33
C LYS A 164 -5.31 9.00 -22.89
N GLU A 165 -5.73 9.96 -22.08
CA GLU A 165 -4.92 11.06 -21.56
C GLU A 165 -4.17 10.64 -20.29
N THR A 166 -4.81 9.86 -19.41
CA THR A 166 -4.18 9.43 -18.15
C THR A 166 -3.31 8.19 -18.29
N ALA A 167 -3.58 7.28 -19.23
CA ALA A 167 -2.76 6.07 -19.43
C ALA A 167 -1.27 6.37 -19.68
N PRO A 168 -0.87 7.31 -20.56
CA PRO A 168 0.54 7.64 -20.76
C PRO A 168 1.25 8.16 -19.52
N VAL A 169 0.58 8.95 -18.67
CA VAL A 169 1.20 9.48 -17.44
C VAL A 169 1.34 8.40 -16.36
N ILE A 170 0.42 7.41 -16.33
CA ILE A 170 0.54 6.23 -15.47
C ILE A 170 1.78 5.42 -15.83
N GLU A 171 2.00 5.19 -17.14
CA GLU A 171 3.17 4.45 -17.63
C GLU A 171 4.46 5.22 -17.37
N ALA A 172 4.48 6.52 -17.65
CA ALA A 172 5.63 7.38 -17.39
C ALA A 172 6.02 7.38 -15.90
N LEU A 173 5.05 7.49 -14.99
CA LEU A 173 5.29 7.40 -13.55
C LEU A 173 6.03 6.11 -13.17
N TYR A 174 5.61 4.96 -13.71
CA TYR A 174 6.28 3.70 -13.41
C TYR A 174 7.72 3.66 -13.95
N LEU A 175 7.94 4.09 -15.19
CA LEU A 175 9.27 4.10 -15.80
C LEU A 175 10.24 5.05 -15.08
N ASP A 176 9.79 6.24 -14.73
CA ASP A 176 10.59 7.22 -13.98
C ASP A 176 10.88 6.72 -12.55
N THR A 177 9.93 6.01 -11.95
CA THR A 177 10.12 5.33 -10.66
C THR A 177 11.18 4.24 -10.76
N LEU A 178 11.13 3.38 -11.78
CA LEU A 178 12.14 2.34 -12.00
C LEU A 178 13.55 2.94 -12.12
N LYS A 179 13.69 3.99 -12.93
CA LYS A 179 14.96 4.70 -13.10
C LYS A 179 15.48 5.29 -11.78
N THR A 180 14.60 5.92 -11.00
CA THR A 180 14.96 6.53 -9.71
C THR A 180 15.38 5.47 -8.71
N LEU A 181 14.57 4.41 -8.55
CA LEU A 181 14.84 3.33 -7.61
C LEU A 181 16.08 2.52 -7.99
N ASP A 182 16.36 2.30 -9.28
CA ASP A 182 17.57 1.60 -9.70
C ASP A 182 18.82 2.37 -9.25
N GLY A 183 18.81 3.70 -9.41
CA GLY A 183 19.85 4.58 -8.90
C GLY A 183 20.02 4.51 -7.38
N ILE A 184 18.92 4.46 -6.62
CA ILE A 184 18.95 4.32 -5.15
C ILE A 184 19.51 2.96 -4.73
N PHE A 185 18.94 1.87 -5.27
CA PHE A 185 19.27 0.50 -4.86
C PHE A 185 20.62 0.00 -5.39
N SER A 186 21.23 0.74 -6.32
CA SER A 186 22.65 0.56 -6.67
C SER A 186 23.62 0.98 -5.56
N LYS A 187 23.19 1.87 -4.64
CA LYS A 187 24.03 2.45 -3.58
C LYS A 187 23.78 1.84 -2.20
N ARG A 188 22.54 1.46 -1.92
CA ARG A 188 22.11 0.98 -0.59
C ARG A 188 21.03 -0.09 -0.69
N PRO A 189 20.90 -0.96 0.32
CA PRO A 189 20.02 -2.12 0.20
C PRO A 189 18.53 -1.78 0.33
N PHE A 190 18.17 -0.66 0.96
CA PHE A 190 16.79 -0.22 1.23
C PHE A 190 16.66 1.31 1.07
N LEU A 191 15.43 1.83 1.03
CA LEU A 191 15.14 3.23 0.67
C LEU A 191 15.90 4.24 1.53
N MET A 192 15.93 4.02 2.85
CA MET A 192 16.50 4.97 3.82
C MET A 192 17.82 4.52 4.46
N GLY A 193 18.38 3.36 4.06
CA GLY A 193 19.67 2.93 4.60
C GLY A 193 19.93 1.43 4.51
N GLN A 194 20.51 0.88 5.57
CA GLN A 194 20.92 -0.52 5.67
C GLN A 194 19.81 -1.44 6.20
N ARG A 195 18.68 -0.87 6.62
CA ARG A 195 17.50 -1.58 7.13
C ARG A 195 16.26 -1.09 6.38
N PRO A 196 15.24 -1.94 6.18
CA PRO A 196 13.98 -1.49 5.65
C PRO A 196 13.21 -0.67 6.70
N CYS A 197 12.39 0.25 6.21
CA CYS A 197 11.41 0.97 7.02
C CYS A 197 9.99 0.84 6.46
N GLU A 198 9.01 1.50 7.08
CA GLU A 198 7.61 1.51 6.62
C GLU A 198 7.52 1.89 5.14
N ALA A 199 8.29 2.88 4.69
CA ALA A 199 8.36 3.26 3.27
C ALA A 199 8.79 2.10 2.36
N ASP A 200 9.73 1.25 2.78
CA ASP A 200 10.13 0.06 2.01
C ASP A 200 8.97 -0.93 1.91
N PHE A 201 8.19 -1.15 2.98
CA PHE A 201 7.03 -2.04 2.96
C PHE A 201 5.88 -1.48 2.12
N GLY A 202 5.61 -0.16 2.20
CA GLY A 202 4.69 0.52 1.31
C GLY A 202 5.09 0.34 -0.16
N LEU A 203 6.35 0.62 -0.48
CA LEU A 203 6.89 0.41 -1.83
C LEU A 203 6.87 -1.06 -2.25
N PHE A 204 6.94 -2.00 -1.31
CA PHE A 204 6.91 -3.42 -1.60
C PHE A 204 5.54 -3.91 -2.07
N GLY A 205 4.46 -3.28 -1.62
CA GLY A 205 3.09 -3.61 -2.03
C GLY A 205 2.87 -3.60 -3.56
N PRO A 206 3.14 -2.49 -4.27
CA PRO A 206 3.01 -2.43 -5.72
C PRO A 206 4.12 -3.20 -6.43
N PHE A 207 5.32 -3.29 -5.84
CA PHE A 207 6.45 -3.89 -6.53
C PHE A 207 6.44 -5.42 -6.49
N PHE A 208 6.16 -6.06 -5.36
CA PHE A 208 6.34 -7.51 -5.26
C PHE A 208 5.25 -8.29 -5.98
N ARG A 209 4.00 -8.13 -5.53
CA ARG A 209 2.90 -8.95 -6.04
C ARG A 209 2.31 -8.44 -7.33
N HIS A 210 2.65 -7.22 -7.79
CA HIS A 210 2.23 -6.67 -9.08
C HIS A 210 3.42 -6.48 -10.01
N PHE A 211 4.20 -5.40 -9.90
CA PHE A 211 5.17 -5.06 -10.94
C PHE A 211 6.23 -6.14 -11.19
N PHE A 212 6.73 -6.82 -10.16
CA PHE A 212 7.72 -7.89 -10.29
C PHE A 212 7.12 -9.20 -10.79
N SER A 213 5.87 -9.50 -10.39
CA SER A 213 5.21 -10.79 -10.65
C SER A 213 4.40 -10.82 -11.95
N ASP A 214 3.91 -9.66 -12.40
CA ASP A 214 3.10 -9.54 -13.61
C ASP A 214 4.02 -9.47 -14.85
N PRO A 215 3.69 -10.16 -15.97
CA PRO A 215 4.56 -10.29 -17.13
C PRO A 215 5.11 -8.97 -17.70
N THR A 216 4.23 -8.01 -18.00
CA THR A 216 4.60 -6.75 -18.69
C THR A 216 5.50 -5.86 -17.82
N PRO A 217 5.07 -5.41 -16.62
CA PRO A 217 5.92 -4.58 -15.79
C PRO A 217 7.16 -5.34 -15.31
N GLY A 218 7.05 -6.67 -15.12
CA GLY A 218 8.17 -7.50 -14.69
C GLY A 218 9.29 -7.54 -15.73
N SER A 219 8.95 -7.57 -17.02
CA SER A 219 9.96 -7.49 -18.09
C SER A 219 10.67 -6.15 -18.08
N LEU A 220 9.91 -5.04 -18.00
CA LEU A 220 10.46 -3.69 -17.94
C LEU A 220 11.42 -3.53 -16.76
N MET A 221 11.04 -4.00 -15.57
CA MET A 221 11.90 -3.95 -14.38
C MET A 221 13.20 -4.73 -14.58
N ARG A 222 13.14 -5.96 -15.10
CA ARG A 222 14.34 -6.79 -15.30
C ARG A 222 15.28 -6.21 -16.34
N GLU A 223 14.75 -5.58 -17.39
CA GLU A 223 15.54 -5.03 -18.49
C GLU A 223 16.13 -3.66 -18.18
N THR A 224 15.44 -2.83 -17.40
CA THR A 224 15.80 -1.41 -17.21
C THR A 224 16.22 -1.04 -15.80
N ALA A 225 15.87 -1.84 -14.80
CA ALA A 225 16.07 -1.54 -13.38
C ALA A 225 16.40 -2.80 -12.54
N PRO A 226 17.49 -3.53 -12.86
CA PRO A 226 17.84 -4.78 -12.21
C PRO A 226 18.12 -4.65 -10.70
N ASN A 227 18.56 -3.48 -10.21
CA ASN A 227 18.76 -3.27 -8.77
C ASN A 227 17.42 -3.23 -8.03
N VAL A 228 16.35 -2.82 -8.69
CA VAL A 228 14.98 -2.87 -8.15
C VAL A 228 14.52 -4.31 -8.03
N ALA A 229 14.74 -5.15 -9.05
CA ALA A 229 14.44 -6.58 -8.97
C ALA A 229 15.24 -7.28 -7.84
N ASN A 230 16.50 -6.89 -7.66
CA ASN A 230 17.32 -7.34 -6.54
C ASN A 230 16.77 -6.87 -5.18
N TRP A 231 16.31 -5.62 -5.07
CA TRP A 231 15.68 -5.11 -3.85
C TRP A 231 14.40 -5.87 -3.50
N VAL A 232 13.52 -6.15 -4.46
CA VAL A 232 12.29 -6.93 -4.23
C VAL A 232 12.63 -8.30 -3.62
N THR A 233 13.57 -9.02 -4.23
CA THR A 233 13.97 -10.34 -3.73
C THR A 233 14.70 -10.26 -2.38
N ARG A 234 15.52 -9.23 -2.16
CA ARG A 234 16.22 -8.96 -0.89
C ARG A 234 15.22 -8.72 0.24
N LEU A 235 14.28 -7.81 0.08
CA LEU A 235 13.30 -7.50 1.13
C LEU A 235 12.47 -8.74 1.49
N TRP A 236 12.07 -9.54 0.52
CA TRP A 236 11.38 -10.81 0.76
C TRP A 236 12.22 -11.84 1.55
N ALA A 237 13.53 -11.86 1.28
CA ALA A 237 14.48 -12.77 1.91
C ALA A 237 14.89 -12.32 3.32
N THR A 238 14.76 -11.03 3.64
CA THR A 238 15.23 -10.42 4.88
C THR A 238 14.54 -11.04 6.11
N ARG A 239 15.34 -11.33 7.14
CA ARG A 239 14.93 -11.84 8.46
C ARG A 239 15.54 -10.96 9.56
N PRO A 240 15.04 -11.07 10.81
CA PRO A 240 15.61 -10.32 11.93
C PRO A 240 17.13 -10.44 12.07
N ALA A 241 17.67 -11.64 11.88
CA ALA A 241 19.10 -11.91 11.98
C ALA A 241 19.94 -11.14 10.95
N ASP A 242 19.40 -10.84 9.76
CA ASP A 242 20.10 -10.08 8.72
C ASP A 242 20.23 -8.60 9.09
N LEU A 243 19.45 -8.13 10.07
CA LEU A 243 19.45 -6.74 10.56
C LEU A 243 20.30 -6.55 11.83
N GLU A 244 20.87 -7.63 12.37
CA GLU A 244 21.76 -7.56 13.54
C GLU A 244 23.00 -6.71 13.22
N GLY A 245 23.22 -5.66 14.01
CA GLY A 245 24.34 -4.72 13.82
C GLY A 245 24.15 -3.75 12.64
N ALA A 246 23.06 -3.85 11.87
CA ALA A 246 22.74 -2.85 10.87
C ALA A 246 22.37 -1.52 11.56
N PRO A 247 22.92 -0.38 11.10
CA PRO A 247 22.67 0.92 11.73
C PRO A 247 21.19 1.30 11.65
N GLU A 248 20.71 1.94 12.71
CA GLU A 248 19.37 2.53 12.76
C GLU A 248 19.26 3.67 11.73
N ILE A 249 18.03 3.94 11.29
CA ILE A 249 17.75 5.04 10.37
C ILE A 249 17.65 6.33 11.19
N GLN A 250 18.55 7.28 10.90
CA GLN A 250 18.73 8.52 11.67
C GLN A 250 18.56 9.79 10.82
N SER A 251 18.32 9.66 9.52
CA SER A 251 18.12 10.80 8.62
C SER A 251 17.49 10.36 7.31
N VAL A 252 16.88 11.32 6.61
CA VAL A 252 16.37 11.13 5.24
C VAL A 252 17.53 11.24 4.23
N PRO A 253 17.76 10.26 3.34
CA PRO A 253 18.76 10.42 2.28
C PRO A 253 18.37 11.46 1.22
N ASP A 254 19.37 12.18 0.70
CA ASP A 254 19.17 13.32 -0.22
C ASP A 254 18.62 12.94 -1.61
N ASP A 255 18.67 11.67 -2.01
CA ASP A 255 18.25 11.19 -3.34
C ASP A 255 16.82 10.64 -3.39
N LEU A 256 15.97 10.99 -2.41
CA LEU A 256 14.53 10.70 -2.40
C LEU A 256 13.65 11.83 -2.98
N GLY A 257 14.27 12.91 -3.47
CA GLY A 257 13.55 14.11 -3.94
C GLY A 257 12.48 13.87 -5.00
N PHE A 258 12.64 12.86 -5.88
CA PHE A 258 11.61 12.48 -6.85
C PHE A 258 10.27 12.11 -6.19
N PHE A 259 10.32 11.33 -5.10
CA PHE A 259 9.09 10.92 -4.41
C PHE A 259 8.48 12.05 -3.60
N PHE A 260 9.31 12.91 -3.00
CA PHE A 260 8.81 14.10 -2.31
C PHE A 260 8.17 15.11 -3.26
N GLU A 261 8.69 15.25 -4.48
CA GLU A 261 8.06 16.08 -5.51
C GLU A 261 6.69 15.51 -5.90
N ILE A 262 6.55 14.20 -6.14
CA ILE A 262 5.24 13.57 -6.39
C ILE A 262 4.30 13.76 -5.20
N ALA A 263 4.80 13.56 -3.98
CA ALA A 263 4.02 13.76 -2.78
C ALA A 263 3.46 15.19 -2.71
N SER A 264 4.31 16.17 -3.01
CA SER A 264 4.03 17.60 -2.92
C SER A 264 3.12 18.12 -4.03
N ALA A 265 3.41 17.75 -5.28
CA ALA A 265 2.78 18.30 -6.47
C ALA A 265 1.47 17.57 -6.84
N ASP A 266 1.37 16.27 -6.56
CA ASP A 266 0.27 15.44 -7.03
C ASP A 266 -0.53 14.81 -5.86
N TYR A 267 0.14 14.10 -4.96
CA TYR A 267 -0.53 13.24 -3.99
C TYR A 267 -1.24 14.01 -2.86
N LEU A 268 -0.55 14.92 -2.17
CA LEU A 268 -1.16 15.72 -1.10
C LEU A 268 -2.32 16.60 -1.63
N PRO A 269 -2.18 17.28 -2.80
CA PRO A 269 -3.32 17.98 -3.43
C PRO A 269 -4.48 17.06 -3.75
N TYR A 270 -4.21 15.84 -4.25
CA TYR A 270 -5.24 14.83 -4.48
C TYR A 270 -5.97 14.44 -3.18
N LEU A 271 -5.25 14.15 -2.10
CA LEU A 271 -5.85 13.82 -0.80
C LEU A 271 -6.75 14.97 -0.29
N GLN A 272 -6.29 16.22 -0.44
CA GLN A 272 -7.09 17.39 -0.07
C GLN A 272 -8.36 17.53 -0.92
N ALA A 273 -8.27 17.31 -2.23
CA ALA A 273 -9.43 17.32 -3.11
C ALA A 273 -10.41 16.18 -2.76
N ASN A 274 -9.89 15.00 -2.39
CA ASN A 274 -10.69 13.89 -1.92
C ASN A 274 -11.44 14.22 -0.63
N ALA A 275 -10.77 14.85 0.35
CA ALA A 275 -11.40 15.30 1.58
C ALA A 275 -12.57 16.26 1.30
N HIS A 276 -12.36 17.28 0.46
CA HIS A 276 -13.43 18.20 0.07
C HIS A 276 -14.59 17.50 -0.65
N ALA A 277 -14.30 16.52 -1.50
CA ALA A 277 -15.33 15.75 -2.20
C ALA A 277 -16.17 14.92 -1.22
N VAL A 278 -15.54 14.26 -0.25
CA VAL A 278 -16.22 13.46 0.78
C VAL A 278 -17.08 14.36 1.68
N ASP A 279 -16.53 15.47 2.18
CA ASP A 279 -17.27 16.44 3.00
C ASP A 279 -18.48 17.02 2.26
N GLY A 280 -18.34 17.24 0.95
CA GLY A 280 -19.42 17.70 0.07
C GLY A 280 -20.39 16.60 -0.38
N GLY A 281 -20.25 15.35 0.06
CA GLY A 281 -21.10 14.22 -0.35
C GLY A 281 -20.96 13.84 -1.83
N GLN A 282 -19.87 14.22 -2.48
CA GLN A 282 -19.60 13.94 -3.89
C GLN A 282 -19.12 12.50 -4.07
N LYS A 283 -19.51 11.87 -5.18
CA LYS A 283 -19.10 10.48 -5.49
C LYS A 283 -17.75 10.39 -6.18
N GLN A 284 -17.29 11.48 -6.77
CA GLN A 284 -16.06 11.57 -7.56
C GLN A 284 -15.23 12.74 -7.06
N VAL A 285 -13.91 12.58 -7.17
CA VAL A 285 -12.90 13.62 -6.97
C VAL A 285 -12.39 14.04 -8.33
N HIS A 286 -12.38 15.34 -8.57
CA HIS A 286 -11.75 15.95 -9.73
C HIS A 286 -10.48 16.68 -9.29
N HIS A 287 -9.35 16.36 -9.89
CA HIS A 287 -8.06 16.99 -9.58
C HIS A 287 -7.15 17.01 -10.80
N GLN A 288 -6.13 17.86 -10.76
CA GLN A 288 -5.04 17.85 -11.74
C GLN A 288 -3.80 17.24 -11.11
N ALA A 289 -3.19 16.31 -11.83
CA ALA A 289 -1.93 15.69 -11.44
C ALA A 289 -1.18 15.30 -12.72
N GLN A 290 0.15 15.44 -12.71
CA GLN A 290 1.01 15.08 -13.85
C GLN A 290 0.61 15.77 -15.17
N GLY A 291 0.04 16.99 -15.08
CA GLY A 291 -0.37 17.79 -16.23
C GLY A 291 -1.67 17.35 -16.92
N VAL A 292 -2.43 16.41 -16.33
CA VAL A 292 -3.72 15.95 -16.86
C VAL A 292 -4.83 16.02 -15.82
N ASP A 293 -6.08 16.10 -16.29
CA ASP A 293 -7.27 16.07 -15.44
C ASP A 293 -7.64 14.63 -15.08
N TRP A 294 -7.90 14.40 -13.80
CA TRP A 294 -8.31 13.13 -13.25
C TRP A 294 -9.73 13.17 -12.70
N SER A 295 -10.47 12.08 -12.88
CA SER A 295 -11.75 11.83 -12.21
C SER A 295 -11.74 10.43 -11.62
N VAL A 296 -11.72 10.35 -10.30
CA VAL A 296 -11.61 9.09 -9.54
C VAL A 296 -12.67 9.03 -8.44
N PRO A 297 -13.01 7.86 -7.89
CA PRO A 297 -14.02 7.76 -6.83
C PRO A 297 -13.56 8.47 -5.57
N ALA A 298 -14.48 9.20 -4.93
CA ALA A 298 -14.25 9.73 -3.59
C ALA A 298 -14.17 8.57 -2.59
N ALA A 299 -13.13 8.59 -1.76
CA ALA A 299 -12.80 7.52 -0.84
C ALA A 299 -12.65 8.08 0.57
N PRO A 300 -13.57 7.78 1.49
CA PRO A 300 -13.45 8.24 2.87
C PRO A 300 -12.18 7.76 3.57
N TYR A 301 -11.68 6.55 3.26
CA TYR A 301 -10.40 6.07 3.77
C TYR A 301 -9.23 7.02 3.46
N ARG A 302 -9.24 7.68 2.30
CA ARG A 302 -8.19 8.67 1.96
C ARG A 302 -8.32 9.99 2.71
N VAL A 303 -9.48 10.27 3.32
CA VAL A 303 -9.63 11.35 4.30
C VAL A 303 -8.86 10.98 5.56
N PHE A 304 -9.01 9.73 6.02
CA PHE A 304 -8.27 9.20 7.15
C PHE A 304 -6.75 9.20 6.91
N CYS A 305 -6.27 8.76 5.73
CA CYS A 305 -4.84 8.88 5.36
C CYS A 305 -4.30 10.31 5.54
N LEU A 306 -4.98 11.31 4.96
CA LEU A 306 -4.59 12.72 5.10
C LEU A 306 -4.60 13.18 6.55
N SER A 307 -5.60 12.75 7.33
CA SER A 307 -5.73 13.05 8.74
C SER A 307 -4.59 12.46 9.57
N GLU A 308 -4.15 11.24 9.30
CA GLU A 308 -2.99 10.64 9.96
C GLU A 308 -1.71 11.40 9.63
N LEU A 309 -1.47 11.72 8.35
CA LEU A 309 -0.32 12.55 7.95
C LEU A 309 -0.31 13.90 8.66
N ARG A 310 -1.47 14.57 8.75
CA ARG A 310 -1.61 15.83 9.50
C ARG A 310 -1.34 15.65 10.98
N ARG A 311 -1.88 14.61 11.61
CA ARG A 311 -1.70 14.34 13.05
C ARG A 311 -0.23 14.11 13.37
N HIS A 312 0.48 13.31 12.59
CA HIS A 312 1.91 13.06 12.76
C HIS A 312 2.75 14.31 12.46
N PHE A 313 2.45 15.06 11.40
CA PHE A 313 3.15 16.31 11.10
C PHE A 313 2.98 17.34 12.22
N GLN A 314 1.77 17.48 12.77
CA GLN A 314 1.46 18.46 13.81
C GLN A 314 2.17 18.16 15.14
N GLN A 315 2.49 16.90 15.42
CA GLN A 315 3.27 16.47 16.59
C GLN A 315 4.75 16.86 16.51
N LEU A 316 5.28 17.13 15.31
CA LEU A 316 6.66 17.59 15.14
C LEU A 316 6.89 18.98 15.76
N GLY A 317 8.08 19.17 16.32
CA GLY A 317 8.60 20.46 16.75
C GLY A 317 8.81 21.43 15.58
N SER A 318 8.94 22.72 15.88
CA SER A 318 9.06 23.76 14.84
C SER A 318 10.26 23.58 13.92
N GLU A 319 11.39 23.11 14.45
CA GLU A 319 12.59 22.84 13.66
C GLU A 319 12.39 21.65 12.71
N GLU A 320 11.82 20.55 13.22
CA GLU A 320 11.51 19.35 12.44
C GLU A 320 10.51 19.65 11.31
N LYS A 321 9.45 20.43 11.60
CA LYS A 321 8.50 20.92 10.57
C LYS A 321 9.20 21.71 9.48
N ALA A 322 10.15 22.58 9.85
CA ALA A 322 10.92 23.35 8.88
C ALA A 322 11.83 22.45 8.02
N GLN A 323 12.40 21.38 8.58
CA GLN A 323 13.19 20.39 7.83
C GLN A 323 12.31 19.60 6.85
N VAL A 324 11.16 19.10 7.30
CA VAL A 324 10.15 18.45 6.44
C VAL A 324 9.70 19.39 5.31
N GLY A 325 9.48 20.67 5.63
CA GLY A 325 9.12 21.68 4.64
C GLY A 325 10.19 21.90 3.56
N LYS A 326 11.48 21.75 3.88
CA LYS A 326 12.56 21.79 2.88
C LYS A 326 12.56 20.57 1.97
N LEU A 327 12.17 19.40 2.47
CA LEU A 327 12.14 18.15 1.71
C LEU A 327 10.93 18.08 0.77
N ILE A 328 9.73 18.40 1.29
CA ILE A 328 8.47 18.30 0.56
C ILE A 328 8.20 19.56 -0.27
N GLY A 329 8.70 20.72 0.14
CA GLY A 329 8.39 21.98 -0.53
C GLY A 329 6.94 22.41 -0.31
N LYS A 330 6.28 22.92 -1.35
CA LYS A 330 5.00 23.65 -1.22
C LYS A 330 3.85 22.81 -0.68
N GLY A 331 3.82 21.50 -0.94
CA GLY A 331 2.80 20.59 -0.43
C GLY A 331 2.74 20.51 1.10
N VAL A 332 3.79 20.94 1.81
CA VAL A 332 3.83 20.91 3.28
C VAL A 332 2.68 21.70 3.92
N SER A 333 2.19 22.77 3.28
CA SER A 333 1.08 23.57 3.83
C SER A 333 -0.23 22.77 3.93
N LEU A 334 -0.38 21.70 3.14
CA LEU A 334 -1.56 20.82 3.20
C LEU A 334 -1.57 19.93 4.46
N LEU A 335 -0.42 19.76 5.11
CA LEU A 335 -0.24 19.01 6.35
C LEU A 335 -0.56 19.84 7.61
N GLU A 336 -0.73 21.16 7.46
CA GLU A 336 -1.12 22.06 8.55
C GLU A 336 -2.64 22.17 8.72
N GLY A 337 -3.42 21.52 7.84
CA GLY A 337 -4.88 21.56 7.86
C GLY A 337 -5.51 20.73 8.99
N ASP A 338 -6.85 20.76 9.06
CA ASP A 338 -7.62 20.08 10.10
C ASP A 338 -7.57 18.54 9.99
N VAL A 339 -7.65 17.88 11.13
CA VAL A 339 -7.71 16.40 11.26
C VAL A 339 -9.18 15.96 11.34
N SER A 340 -9.53 14.87 10.66
CA SER A 340 -10.86 14.25 10.64
C SER A 340 -10.78 12.75 10.90
N ASP A 341 -11.73 12.19 11.64
CA ASP A 341 -11.85 10.74 11.87
C ASP A 341 -12.68 10.02 10.79
N VAL A 342 -13.17 10.73 9.77
CA VAL A 342 -13.87 10.13 8.63
C VAL A 342 -12.93 9.14 7.92
N GLY A 343 -13.39 7.91 7.75
CA GLY A 343 -12.56 6.89 7.10
C GLY A 343 -11.78 6.00 8.04
N ASN A 344 -11.81 6.25 9.35
CA ASN A 344 -11.06 5.46 10.32
C ASN A 344 -11.53 3.98 10.33
N PRO A 345 -10.67 3.02 9.97
CA PRO A 345 -11.04 1.60 9.97
C PRO A 345 -11.52 1.09 11.33
N ALA A 346 -10.99 1.64 12.43
CA ALA A 346 -11.34 1.23 13.79
C ALA A 346 -12.78 1.62 14.19
N SER A 347 -13.43 2.55 13.48
CA SER A 347 -14.83 2.91 13.76
C SER A 347 -15.83 1.88 13.21
N HIS A 348 -15.39 0.93 12.39
CA HIS A 348 -16.25 -0.05 11.73
C HIS A 348 -16.26 -1.39 12.48
N THR A 349 -16.58 -1.35 13.77
CA THR A 349 -16.72 -2.55 14.61
C THR A 349 -18.17 -3.03 14.75
N ASP A 350 -19.13 -2.34 14.13
CA ASP A 350 -20.55 -2.72 14.21
C ASP A 350 -20.87 -3.91 13.29
N ARG A 351 -21.59 -4.91 13.82
CA ARG A 351 -21.86 -6.24 13.22
C ARG A 351 -22.86 -6.20 12.05
N GLN A 352 -22.90 -5.12 11.28
CA GLN A 352 -23.76 -4.94 10.11
C GLN A 352 -23.19 -5.63 8.86
N ARG A 353 -23.52 -5.10 7.66
CA ARG A 353 -22.90 -5.51 6.40
C ARG A 353 -21.49 -4.94 6.30
N PRO A 354 -20.48 -5.78 5.98
CA PRO A 354 -19.13 -5.30 5.74
C PRO A 354 -19.07 -4.26 4.63
N THR A 355 -18.07 -3.38 4.70
CA THR A 355 -17.88 -2.27 3.76
C THR A 355 -16.47 -2.26 3.17
N ASP A 356 -16.30 -1.67 1.98
CA ASP A 356 -14.99 -1.49 1.35
C ASP A 356 -14.32 -0.15 1.73
N ARG A 357 -13.10 0.12 1.22
CA ARG A 357 -12.38 1.42 1.37
C ARG A 357 -13.16 2.64 0.89
N LEU A 358 -14.19 2.46 0.05
CA LEU A 358 -15.08 3.53 -0.42
C LEU A 358 -16.33 3.67 0.47
N TRP A 359 -16.39 2.96 1.60
CA TRP A 359 -17.56 2.76 2.47
C TRP A 359 -18.82 2.31 1.75
N LYS A 360 -18.66 1.56 0.66
CA LYS A 360 -19.77 0.89 -0.03
C LYS A 360 -19.99 -0.47 0.60
N SER A 361 -21.24 -0.86 0.76
CA SER A 361 -21.59 -2.21 1.22
C SER A 361 -21.01 -3.25 0.28
N ALA A 362 -20.43 -4.31 0.84
CA ALA A 362 -20.04 -5.48 0.05
C ALA A 362 -21.30 -6.18 -0.48
N ASP A 363 -21.44 -6.24 -1.80
CA ASP A 363 -22.53 -6.92 -2.51
C ASP A 363 -22.38 -8.45 -2.52
#